data_AF-A0A7C5HXV5-F1
#
_entry.id   AF-A0A7C5HXV5-F1
#
_cell.length_a   1.000
_cell.length_b   1.000
_cell.length_c   1.000
_cell.angle_alpha   90.00
_cell.angle_beta   90.00
_cell.angle_gamma   90.00
#
_symmetry.space_group_name_H-M   'P 1'
#
loop_
_entity.id
_entity.type
_entity.pdbx_description
1 polymer ?
#
loop_
_entity_poly.entity_id
_entity_poly.type
_entity_poly.pdbx_seq_one_letter_code
_entity_poly.pdbx_strand_id
1 'polypeptide(L)'
;MFIRIHLWLPVSFWFRFSRVRDNKEDVFQKFIKDFLPKTKLLSLPKEEYKNLTESKKNLNLDFDDLYQYNIARFYNLNIVTLDNDFQKIKDIEIKFL
;
A
#
# COMPACT_ATOMS: atom_id res chain seq x y z
N MET A 1 1.38 -7.03 -13.35
CA MET A 1 0.83 -7.63 -12.12
C MET A 1 0.83 -6.53 -11.07
N PHE A 2 -0.33 -5.93 -10.79
CA PHE A 2 -0.44 -4.86 -9.79
C PHE A 2 -0.75 -5.48 -8.43
N ILE A 3 0.07 -5.16 -7.44
CA ILE A 3 0.01 -5.76 -6.10
C ILE A 3 -0.52 -4.68 -5.17
N ARG A 4 -1.69 -4.94 -4.58
CA ARG A 4 -2.31 -4.07 -3.59
C ARG A 4 -2.47 -4.86 -2.30
N ILE A 5 -2.12 -4.22 -1.19
CA ILE A 5 -1.93 -4.82 0.13
C ILE A 5 -3.03 -4.35 1.08
N HIS A 6 -3.40 -5.22 2.02
CA HIS A 6 -4.52 -5.05 2.96
C HIS A 6 -4.20 -4.08 4.12
N LEU A 7 -5.18 -3.19 4.39
CA LEU A 7 -5.34 -2.34 5.59
C LEU A 7 -5.67 -3.13 6.87
N TRP A 8 -5.30 -2.61 8.05
CA TRP A 8 -6.06 -2.49 9.33
C TRP A 8 -5.13 -1.76 10.33
N LEU A 9 -5.36 -0.56 10.88
CA LEU A 9 -6.55 0.14 11.40
C LEU A 9 -6.48 1.66 11.09
N PRO A 10 -7.56 2.35 10.66
CA PRO A 10 -8.71 1.86 9.96
C PRO A 10 -8.87 2.55 8.59
N VAL A 11 -9.50 1.85 7.67
CA VAL A 11 -10.14 2.43 6.48
C VAL A 11 -11.17 3.53 6.86
N SER A 12 -11.41 3.78 8.15
CA SER A 12 -12.37 4.75 8.67
C SER A 12 -11.77 6.06 9.19
N PHE A 13 -10.45 6.29 9.14
CA PHE A 13 -9.88 7.57 9.64
C PHE A 13 -9.59 8.57 8.51
N TRP A 14 -8.99 8.12 7.40
CA TRP A 14 -8.80 8.97 6.21
C TRP A 14 -10.05 9.08 5.31
N PHE A 15 -10.90 8.04 5.30
CA PHE A 15 -12.14 8.03 4.52
C PHE A 15 -13.31 8.75 5.22
N ARG A 16 -13.15 9.17 6.49
CA ARG A 16 -14.22 9.80 7.29
C ARG A 16 -14.63 11.19 6.84
N PHE A 17 -13.81 11.92 6.08
CA PHE A 17 -14.07 13.35 5.85
C PHE A 17 -14.34 13.80 4.41
N SER A 18 -14.05 12.99 3.37
CA SER A 18 -14.13 13.51 2.00
C SER A 18 -15.05 12.77 1.03
N ARG A 19 -15.38 11.47 1.18
CA ARG A 19 -16.12 10.72 0.13
C ARG A 19 -17.47 10.12 0.49
N VAL A 20 -17.88 10.15 1.76
CA VAL A 20 -19.27 9.80 2.15
C VAL A 20 -20.23 10.98 1.91
N ARG A 21 -19.71 12.21 1.78
CA ARG A 21 -20.53 13.41 1.51
C ARG A 21 -21.16 13.45 0.11
N ASP A 22 -20.68 12.65 -0.84
CA ASP A 22 -21.02 12.75 -2.27
C ASP A 22 -21.91 11.61 -2.81
N ASN A 23 -22.44 10.71 -1.97
CA ASN A 23 -23.24 9.54 -2.43
C ASN A 23 -22.50 8.60 -3.43
N LYS A 24 -21.16 8.58 -3.43
CA LYS A 24 -20.35 7.77 -4.37
C LYS A 24 -20.09 6.33 -3.90
N GLU A 25 -20.89 5.82 -2.97
CA GLU A 25 -20.77 4.44 -2.44
C GLU A 25 -20.90 3.41 -3.56
N ASP A 26 -21.82 3.64 -4.51
CA ASP A 26 -22.03 2.77 -5.67
C ASP A 26 -20.80 2.67 -6.57
N VAL A 27 -20.07 3.78 -6.74
CA VAL A 27 -18.84 3.81 -7.55
C VAL A 27 -17.74 3.00 -6.86
N PHE A 28 -17.64 3.11 -5.53
CA PHE A 28 -16.70 2.31 -4.76
C PHE A 28 -17.02 0.82 -4.83
N GLN A 29 -18.30 0.44 -4.68
CA GLN A 29 -18.73 -0.96 -4.78
C GLN A 29 -18.43 -1.55 -6.16
N LYS A 30 -18.71 -0.81 -7.24
CA LYS A 30 -18.35 -1.22 -8.61
C LYS A 30 -16.84 -1.41 -8.75
N PHE A 31 -16.05 -0.46 -8.28
CA PHE A 31 -14.60 -0.57 -8.29
C PHE A 31 -14.09 -1.82 -7.57
N ILE A 32 -14.58 -2.08 -6.35
CA ILE A 32 -14.17 -3.23 -5.56
C ILE A 32 -14.54 -4.55 -6.26
N LYS A 33 -15.75 -4.64 -6.82
CA LYS A 33 -16.23 -5.81 -7.55
C LYS A 33 -15.38 -6.10 -8.80
N ASP A 34 -14.96 -5.07 -9.51
CA ASP A 34 -14.18 -5.22 -10.74
C ASP A 34 -12.69 -5.47 -10.49
N PHE A 35 -12.16 -4.94 -9.38
CA PHE A 35 -10.73 -4.93 -9.09
C PHE A 35 -10.29 -6.11 -8.24
N LEU A 36 -10.99 -6.42 -7.14
CA LEU A 36 -10.54 -7.46 -6.20
C LEU A 36 -10.31 -8.83 -6.83
N PRO A 37 -11.20 -9.35 -7.72
CA PRO A 37 -10.98 -10.67 -8.32
C PRO A 37 -9.74 -10.75 -9.22
N LYS A 38 -9.25 -9.61 -9.72
CA LYS A 38 -8.09 -9.53 -10.62
C LYS A 38 -6.78 -9.28 -9.87
N THR A 39 -6.84 -9.15 -8.55
CA THR A 39 -5.68 -8.80 -7.73
C THR A 39 -5.48 -9.77 -6.58
N LYS A 40 -4.21 -10.06 -6.29
CA LYS A 40 -3.85 -10.81 -5.09
C LYS A 40 -3.63 -9.84 -3.95
N LEU A 41 -4.26 -10.13 -2.83
CA LEU A 41 -4.13 -9.36 -1.62
C LEU A 41 -3.01 -9.97 -0.77
N LEU A 42 -1.99 -9.17 -0.50
CA LEU A 42 -0.86 -9.58 0.33
C LEU A 42 -0.90 -8.85 1.67
N SER A 43 -0.32 -9.48 2.68
CA SER A 43 -0.12 -8.95 4.01
C SER A 43 1.25 -9.39 4.51
N LEU A 44 1.90 -8.55 5.31
CA LEU A 44 3.16 -8.92 5.91
C LEU A 44 2.93 -10.01 6.98
N PRO A 45 3.81 -11.03 7.11
CA PRO A 45 3.76 -11.96 8.23
C PRO A 45 3.96 -11.24 9.56
N LYS A 46 3.39 -11.77 10.65
CA LYS A 46 3.42 -11.12 11.98
C LYS A 46 4.85 -10.93 12.49
N GLU A 47 5.74 -11.82 12.10
CA GLU A 47 7.14 -11.86 12.50
C GLU A 47 7.92 -10.64 11.96
N GLU A 48 7.58 -10.21 10.75
CA GLU A 48 8.24 -9.12 10.04
C GLU A 48 7.76 -7.73 10.48
N TYR A 49 6.67 -7.63 11.25
CA TYR A 49 6.21 -6.34 11.78
C TYR A 49 7.24 -5.66 12.69
N LYS A 50 8.13 -6.43 13.32
CA LYS A 50 9.22 -5.88 14.13
C LYS A 50 10.23 -5.12 13.26
N ASN A 51 10.48 -5.63 12.05
CA ASN A 51 11.45 -5.08 11.08
C ASN A 51 10.95 -3.79 10.41
N LEU A 52 9.65 -3.49 10.50
CA LEU A 52 9.09 -2.20 10.07
C LEU A 52 9.77 -1.04 10.81
N THR A 53 10.04 -1.19 12.11
CA THR A 53 10.63 -0.10 12.91
C THR A 53 12.10 0.17 12.56
N GLU A 54 12.83 -0.86 12.12
CA GLU A 54 14.22 -0.75 11.72
C GLU A 54 14.34 -0.11 10.33
N SER A 55 13.49 -0.53 9.39
CA SER A 55 13.44 0.05 8.04
C SER A 55 13.08 1.54 8.06
N LYS A 56 12.26 1.99 9.02
CA LYS A 56 11.90 3.40 9.22
C LYS A 56 13.10 4.30 9.52
N LYS A 57 14.13 3.78 10.19
CA LYS A 57 15.31 4.59 10.56
C LYS A 57 16.17 4.96 9.36
N ASN A 58 16.13 4.13 8.32
CA ASN A 58 16.95 4.30 7.11
C ASN A 58 16.18 4.97 5.97
N LEU A 59 14.85 4.91 6.01
CA LEU A 59 13.97 5.41 4.97
C LEU A 59 12.99 6.41 5.58
N ASN A 60 13.11 7.68 5.19
CA ASN A 60 12.22 8.76 5.59
C ASN A 60 10.90 8.70 4.80
N LEU A 61 10.18 7.57 4.95
CA LEU A 61 8.89 7.28 4.35
C LEU A 61 7.79 7.31 5.41
N ASP A 62 6.58 7.65 4.98
CA ASP A 62 5.40 7.53 5.82
C ASP A 62 5.09 6.06 6.12
N PHE A 63 4.32 5.81 7.19
CA PHE A 63 4.11 4.44 7.67
C PHE A 63 3.49 3.53 6.60
N ASP A 64 2.53 4.06 5.83
CA ASP A 64 1.86 3.29 4.77
C ASP A 64 2.83 2.94 3.62
N ASP A 65 3.69 3.88 3.22
CA ASP A 65 4.70 3.66 2.17
C ASP A 65 5.79 2.69 2.64
N LEU A 66 6.20 2.82 3.90
CA LEU A 66 7.12 1.91 4.53
C LEU A 66 6.56 0.48 4.57
N TYR A 67 5.28 0.32 4.85
CA TYR A 67 4.62 -0.98 4.86
C TYR A 67 4.55 -1.59 3.44
N GLN A 68 4.20 -0.79 2.44
CA GLN A 68 4.22 -1.20 1.03
C GLN A 68 5.63 -1.63 0.60
N TYR A 69 6.64 -0.85 0.97
CA TYR A 69 8.05 -1.16 0.75
C TYR A 69 8.46 -2.48 1.40
N ASN A 70 8.13 -2.69 2.68
CA ASN A 70 8.51 -3.92 3.39
C ASN A 70 7.85 -5.16 2.78
N ILE A 71 6.62 -5.07 2.30
CA ILE A 71 5.98 -6.20 1.62
C ILE A 71 6.62 -6.44 0.26
N ALA A 72 6.92 -5.39 -0.50
CA ALA A 72 7.63 -5.53 -1.76
C ALA A 72 8.98 -6.22 -1.54
N ARG A 73 9.72 -5.81 -0.52
CA ARG A 73 10.99 -6.43 -0.13
C ARG A 73 10.83 -7.88 0.31
N PHE A 74 9.87 -8.18 1.20
CA PHE A 74 9.67 -9.53 1.75
C PHE A 74 9.27 -10.55 0.67
N TYR A 75 8.39 -10.16 -0.26
CA TYR A 75 7.95 -11.03 -1.35
C TYR A 75 8.76 -10.88 -2.64
N ASN A 76 9.84 -10.08 -2.62
CA ASN A 76 10.71 -9.80 -3.75
C ASN A 76 9.94 -9.31 -5.00
N LEU A 77 9.10 -8.30 -4.78
CA LEU A 77 8.20 -7.69 -5.76
C LEU A 77 8.66 -6.29 -6.13
N ASN A 78 8.20 -5.82 -7.29
CA ASN A 78 8.43 -4.47 -7.75
C ASN A 78 7.29 -3.54 -7.31
N ILE A 79 7.61 -2.29 -6.99
CA ILE A 79 6.60 -1.26 -6.72
C ILE A 79 6.31 -0.51 -8.00
N VAL A 80 5.04 -0.34 -8.31
CA VAL A 80 4.58 0.51 -9.41
C VAL A 80 3.79 1.66 -8.81
N THR A 81 4.30 2.89 -8.93
CA THR A 81 3.71 4.06 -8.25
C THR A 81 3.83 5.33 -9.09
N LEU A 82 2.96 6.30 -8.84
CA LEU A 82 3.10 7.67 -9.34
C LEU A 82 3.81 8.58 -8.32
N ASP A 83 4.10 8.05 -7.14
CA ASP A 83 4.60 8.81 -6.00
C ASP A 83 6.13 8.89 -6.01
N ASN A 84 6.64 10.12 -6.13
CA ASN A 84 8.08 10.40 -6.19
C ASN A 84 8.82 10.13 -4.88
N ASP A 85 8.14 9.94 -3.75
CA ASP A 85 8.83 9.64 -2.49
C ASP A 85 9.60 8.31 -2.51
N PHE A 86 9.19 7.40 -3.39
CA PHE A 86 9.88 6.14 -3.64
C PHE A 86 11.20 6.30 -4.42
N GLN A 87 11.52 7.47 -5.00
CA GLN A 87 12.78 7.69 -5.74
C GLN A 87 14.04 7.51 -4.87
N LYS A 88 13.90 7.68 -3.55
CA LYS A 88 15.01 7.56 -2.59
C LYS A 88 15.42 6.11 -2.35
N ILE A 89 14.57 5.16 -2.73
CA ILE A 89 14.76 3.73 -2.54
C ILE A 89 15.55 3.17 -3.73
N LYS A 90 16.54 2.32 -3.45
CA LYS A 90 17.47 1.80 -4.48
C LYS A 90 17.62 0.28 -4.46
N ASP A 91 17.10 -0.38 -3.44
CA ASP A 91 17.30 -1.79 -3.17
C ASP A 91 16.17 -2.69 -3.71
N ILE A 92 15.06 -2.08 -4.15
CA ILE A 92 13.98 -2.75 -4.89
C ILE A 92 13.70 -2.04 -6.21
N GLU A 93 13.24 -2.77 -7.22
CA GLU A 93 12.88 -2.18 -8.51
C GLU A 93 11.57 -1.39 -8.39
N ILE A 94 11.64 -0.10 -8.72
CA ILE A 94 10.49 0.80 -8.70
C ILE A 94 10.23 1.28 -10.12
N LYS A 95 8.97 1.14 -10.55
CA LYS A 95 8.48 1.64 -11.84
C LYS A 95 7.55 2.82 -11.61
N PHE A 96 7.94 3.96 -12.13
CA PHE A 96 7.08 5.14 -12.15
C PHE A 96 6.17 5.09 -13.39
N LEU A 97 4.89 5.40 -13.21
CA LEU A 97 3.88 5.45 -14.28
C LEU A 97 3.67 6.86 -14.84
#